data_AF-W1W2Y3-F1
#
_entry.id   AF-W1W2Y3-F1
#
_cell.length_a   1.000
_cell.length_b   1.000
_cell.length_c   1.000
_cell.angle_alpha   90.00
_cell.angle_beta   90.00
_cell.angle_gamma   90.00
#
_symmetry.space_group_name_H-M   'P 1'
#
loop_
_entity.id
_entity.type
_entity.pdbx_description
1 polymer ?
#
loop_
_entity_poly.entity_id
_entity_poly.type
_entity_poly.pdbx_seq_one_letter_code
_entity_poly.pdbx_strand_id
1 'polypeptide(L)'
;KPGQQTSDRGVSGRIKSATFIGTSGKTTVDGDSLRSILGLKSTLFDFYVNHNPVKGTGKAYHNFTGSNDTVYIKGHGWGHGLGMSQWGAAEMAKRATPGDTNYYQTILRHYYSGITLKKMY
;
A
#
# COMPACT_ATOMS: atom_id res chain seq x y z
N LYS A 1 5.56 -7.27 11.63
CA LYS A 1 4.28 -6.62 11.30
C LYS A 1 4.35 -6.23 9.83
N PRO A 2 3.33 -6.49 9.00
CA PRO A 2 3.29 -5.94 7.65
C PRO A 2 3.46 -4.42 7.74
N GLY A 3 4.26 -3.83 6.86
CA GLY A 3 4.42 -2.37 6.79
C GLY A 3 5.65 -1.74 7.46
N GLN A 4 6.72 -2.50 7.68
CA GLN A 4 8.01 -1.91 8.09
C GLN A 4 8.90 -1.68 6.87
N GLN A 5 9.69 -0.60 6.91
CA GLN A 5 10.68 -0.33 5.87
C GLN A 5 11.72 -1.45 5.85
N THR A 6 11.82 -2.14 4.73
CA THR A 6 12.85 -3.12 4.41
C THR A 6 13.51 -2.70 3.09
N SER A 7 14.52 -3.44 2.63
CA SER A 7 15.18 -3.13 1.35
C SER A 7 14.18 -3.16 0.17
N ASP A 8 13.24 -4.10 0.18
CA ASP A 8 12.19 -4.30 -0.81
C ASP A 8 10.95 -3.43 -0.58
N ARG A 9 10.87 -2.66 0.51
CA ARG A 9 9.67 -1.90 0.91
C ARG A 9 9.95 -0.42 1.20
N GLY A 10 8.96 0.42 0.96
CA GLY A 10 8.94 1.82 1.41
C GLY A 10 8.55 1.97 2.88
N VAL A 11 8.67 3.19 3.40
CA VAL A 11 8.21 3.58 4.75
C VAL A 11 6.74 3.27 5.01
N SER A 12 5.92 3.23 3.94
CA SER A 12 4.49 2.91 3.99
C SER A 12 4.19 1.41 3.87
N GLY A 13 5.21 0.55 3.78
CA GLY A 13 5.04 -0.90 3.57
C GLY A 13 4.79 -1.33 2.13
N ARG A 14 4.72 -0.37 1.20
CA ARG A 14 4.54 -0.64 -0.23
C ARG A 14 5.79 -1.29 -0.82
N ILE A 15 5.58 -2.28 -1.68
CA ILE A 15 6.65 -2.97 -2.40
C ILE A 15 7.34 -1.97 -3.33
N LYS A 16 8.66 -1.89 -3.23
CA LYS A 16 9.55 -1.23 -4.20
C LYS A 16 9.93 -2.20 -5.31
N SER A 17 10.29 -3.42 -4.93
CA SER A 17 10.60 -4.51 -5.86
C SER A 17 10.40 -5.87 -5.20
N ALA A 18 10.19 -6.91 -6.01
CA ALA A 18 10.13 -8.29 -5.56
C ALA A 18 11.06 -9.14 -6.42
N THR A 19 11.84 -10.01 -5.78
CA THR A 19 12.72 -10.96 -6.47
C THR A 19 12.08 -12.34 -6.45
N PHE A 20 11.86 -12.90 -7.64
CA PHE A 20 11.38 -14.25 -7.84
C PHE A 20 12.55 -15.15 -8.20
N ILE A 21 12.68 -16.28 -7.50
CA ILE A 21 13.74 -17.27 -7.70
C ILE A 21 13.09 -18.56 -8.17
N GLY A 22 13.47 -19.03 -9.35
CA GLY A 22 13.01 -20.27 -9.95
C GLY A 22 14.17 -21.16 -10.37
N THR A 23 13.85 -22.32 -10.95
CA THR A 23 14.85 -23.32 -11.38
C THR A 23 15.82 -22.78 -12.44
N SER A 24 15.37 -21.84 -13.28
CA SER A 24 16.16 -21.24 -14.36
C SER A 24 16.87 -19.94 -13.97
N GLY A 25 16.79 -19.51 -12.71
CA GLY A 25 17.47 -18.31 -12.22
C GLY A 25 16.57 -17.39 -11.38
N LYS A 26 16.95 -16.11 -11.31
CA LYS A 26 16.25 -15.09 -10.54
C LYS A 26 15.86 -13.90 -11.41
N THR A 27 14.72 -13.30 -11.13
CA THR A 27 14.28 -12.04 -11.75
C THR A 27 13.77 -11.09 -10.67
N THR A 28 13.99 -9.79 -10.86
CA THR A 28 13.51 -8.75 -9.95
C THR A 28 12.57 -7.83 -10.72
N VAL A 29 11.37 -7.64 -10.17
CA VAL A 29 10.30 -6.81 -10.78
C VAL A 29 9.99 -5.68 -9.81
N ASP A 30 9.83 -4.46 -10.31
CA ASP A 30 9.42 -3.33 -9.46
C ASP A 30 7.94 -3.46 -9.03
N GLY A 31 7.58 -2.75 -7.96
CA GLY A 31 6.26 -2.86 -7.35
C GLY A 31 5.10 -2.42 -8.26
N ASP A 32 5.30 -1.40 -9.10
CA ASP A 32 4.25 -0.90 -9.98
C ASP A 32 4.02 -1.84 -11.17
N SER A 33 5.10 -2.37 -11.76
CA SER A 33 5.02 -3.43 -12.76
C SER A 33 4.32 -4.66 -12.19
N LEU A 34 4.68 -5.09 -10.98
CA LEU A 34 4.04 -6.24 -10.34
C LEU A 34 2.56 -6.00 -10.04
N ARG A 35 2.20 -4.80 -9.59
CA ARG A 35 0.80 -4.39 -9.41
C ARG A 35 0.03 -4.51 -10.73
N SER A 36 0.61 -4.02 -11.81
CA SER A 36 -0.01 -4.04 -13.14
C SER A 36 -0.20 -5.45 -13.66
N ILE A 37 0.85 -6.28 -13.60
CA ILE A 37 0.84 -7.68 -14.06
C ILE A 37 -0.25 -8.49 -13.34
N LEU A 38 -0.40 -8.29 -12.03
CA LEU A 38 -1.32 -9.05 -11.19
C LEU A 38 -2.70 -8.38 -11.03
N GLY A 39 -2.96 -7.25 -11.71
CA GLY A 39 -4.24 -6.54 -11.62
C GLY A 39 -4.57 -6.03 -10.22
N LEU A 40 -3.56 -5.69 -9.42
CA LEU A 40 -3.73 -5.35 -8.02
C LEU A 40 -4.13 -3.89 -7.82
N LYS A 41 -4.87 -3.66 -6.74
CA LYS A 41 -5.38 -2.35 -6.33
C LYS A 41 -4.31 -1.35 -5.89
N SER A 42 -3.17 -1.84 -5.43
CA SER A 42 -2.09 -1.03 -4.86
C SER A 42 -0.78 -1.81 -4.87
N THR A 43 0.33 -1.16 -4.50
CA THR A 43 1.63 -1.82 -4.23
C THR A 43 1.77 -2.27 -2.78
N LEU A 44 0.72 -2.15 -1.97
CA LEU A 44 0.68 -2.57 -0.58
C LEU A 44 -0.02 -3.93 -0.48
N PHE A 45 0.73 -5.00 -0.66
CA PHE A 45 0.20 -6.37 -0.56
C PHE A 45 1.27 -7.34 -0.06
N ASP A 46 0.84 -8.55 0.27
CA ASP A 46 1.70 -9.69 0.61
C ASP A 46 1.20 -10.96 -0.06
N PHE A 47 2.14 -11.89 -0.30
CA PHE A 47 1.88 -13.23 -0.82
C PHE A 47 1.78 -14.25 0.31
N TYR A 48 0.86 -15.20 0.18
CA TYR A 48 0.69 -16.30 1.11
C TYR A 48 0.60 -17.60 0.32
N VAL A 49 1.61 -18.45 0.44
CA VAL A 49 1.65 -19.76 -0.21
C VAL A 49 0.90 -20.77 0.66
N ASN A 50 -0.05 -21.48 0.07
CA ASN A 50 -0.91 -22.51 0.68
C ASN A 50 -1.68 -22.07 1.93
N HIS A 51 -1.77 -20.76 2.15
CA HIS A 51 -2.45 -20.22 3.32
C HIS A 51 -3.37 -19.08 2.90
N ASN A 52 -4.68 -19.30 3.01
CA ASN A 52 -5.67 -18.28 2.67
C ASN A 52 -5.71 -17.20 3.78
N PRO A 53 -5.37 -15.93 3.47
CA PRO A 53 -5.17 -14.92 4.51
C PRO A 53 -6.49 -14.24 4.92
N VAL A 54 -7.11 -14.75 5.98
CA VAL A 54 -8.27 -14.14 6.66
C VAL A 54 -7.92 -12.94 7.56
N LYS A 55 -8.93 -12.29 8.15
CA LYS A 55 -8.71 -11.17 9.08
C LYS A 55 -7.91 -11.66 10.29
N GLY A 56 -6.79 -11.00 10.60
CA GLY A 56 -5.91 -11.41 11.70
C GLY A 56 -4.86 -12.47 11.34
N THR A 57 -4.77 -12.91 10.07
CA THR A 57 -3.67 -13.76 9.61
C THR A 57 -2.32 -13.13 9.96
N GLY A 58 -1.43 -13.96 10.51
CA GLY A 58 -0.10 -13.56 10.96
C GLY A 58 0.86 -13.24 9.82
N LYS A 59 2.15 -13.55 10.05
CA LYS A 59 3.21 -13.29 9.06
C LYS A 59 2.89 -13.99 7.73
N ALA A 60 3.27 -13.34 6.64
CA ALA A 60 3.21 -13.93 5.30
C ALA A 60 4.14 -15.15 5.21
N TYR A 61 3.73 -16.15 4.43
CA TYR A 61 4.48 -17.38 4.18
C TYR A 61 4.78 -17.49 2.69
N HIS A 62 6.06 -17.71 2.36
CA HIS A 62 6.56 -17.65 0.98
C HIS A 62 7.25 -18.96 0.53
N ASN A 63 7.10 -20.03 1.30
CA ASN A 63 7.73 -21.31 1.01
C ASN A 63 6.80 -22.15 0.13
N PHE A 64 7.31 -22.54 -1.03
CA PHE A 64 6.65 -23.49 -1.92
C PHE A 64 6.99 -24.91 -1.51
N THR A 65 6.03 -25.83 -1.67
CA THR A 65 6.25 -27.25 -1.41
C THR A 65 6.71 -27.99 -2.66
N GLY A 66 6.61 -27.36 -3.84
CA GLY A 66 6.93 -27.99 -5.12
C GLY A 66 5.81 -28.93 -5.63
N SER A 67 4.62 -28.84 -5.03
CA SER A 67 3.42 -29.56 -5.45
C SER A 67 2.41 -28.57 -6.06
N ASN A 68 1.10 -28.87 -6.03
CA ASN A 68 0.04 -27.97 -6.49
C ASN A 68 -0.19 -26.83 -5.48
N ASP A 69 0.82 -25.96 -5.35
CA ASP A 69 0.79 -24.83 -4.43
C ASP A 69 -0.21 -23.75 -4.90
N THR A 70 -0.99 -23.21 -3.96
CA THR A 70 -1.88 -22.08 -4.22
C THR A 70 -1.28 -20.81 -3.64
N VAL A 71 -1.20 -19.75 -4.44
CA VAL A 71 -0.73 -18.44 -3.99
C VAL A 71 -1.93 -17.52 -3.77
N TYR A 72 -2.12 -17.10 -2.53
CA TYR A 72 -3.07 -16.05 -2.17
C TYR A 72 -2.37 -14.71 -2.09
N ILE A 73 -2.99 -13.68 -2.66
CA ILE A 73 -2.49 -12.30 -2.61
C ILE A 73 -3.45 -11.48 -1.78
N LYS A 74 -2.95 -10.87 -0.72
CA LYS A 74 -3.74 -9.96 0.11
C LYS A 74 -3.20 -8.55 0.01
N GLY A 75 -4.00 -7.69 -0.63
CA GLY A 75 -3.72 -6.27 -0.76
C GLY A 75 -4.44 -5.40 0.25
N HIS A 76 -3.90 -4.21 0.45
CA HIS A 76 -4.45 -3.15 1.30
C HIS A 76 -4.43 -1.80 0.58
N GLY A 77 -5.43 -0.98 0.86
CA GLY A 77 -5.58 0.33 0.24
C GLY A 77 -5.84 0.27 -1.26
N TRP A 78 -5.93 1.46 -1.88
CA TRP A 78 -6.18 1.61 -3.31
C TRP A 78 -5.41 2.81 -3.85
N GLY A 79 -4.79 2.65 -5.02
CA GLY A 79 -3.98 3.69 -5.67
C GLY A 79 -2.50 3.68 -5.25
N HIS A 80 -1.78 4.69 -5.75
CA HIS A 80 -0.32 4.80 -5.66
C HIS A 80 0.19 5.17 -4.25
N GLY A 81 -0.65 5.79 -3.41
CA GLY A 81 -0.32 6.06 -2.00
C GLY A 81 0.65 7.22 -1.78
N LEU A 82 0.60 8.24 -2.65
CA LEU A 82 1.35 9.49 -2.50
C LEU A 82 0.38 10.66 -2.36
N GLY A 83 0.71 11.63 -1.51
CA GLY A 83 -0.10 12.80 -1.25
C GLY A 83 -1.36 12.49 -0.42
N MET A 84 -2.50 12.97 -0.89
CA MET A 84 -3.76 12.91 -0.14
C MET A 84 -4.49 11.57 -0.28
N SER A 85 -4.84 10.97 0.86
CA SER A 85 -5.85 9.90 0.90
C SER A 85 -7.24 10.51 0.86
N GLN A 86 -8.00 10.26 -0.21
CA GLN A 86 -9.38 10.76 -0.36
C GLN A 86 -10.28 10.32 0.80
N TRP A 87 -10.18 9.04 1.22
CA TRP A 87 -10.94 8.51 2.34
C TRP A 87 -10.54 9.12 3.68
N GLY A 88 -9.24 9.34 3.89
CA GLY A 88 -8.77 9.98 5.12
C GLY A 88 -9.12 11.47 5.17
N ALA A 89 -9.06 12.17 4.04
CA ALA A 89 -9.56 13.54 3.90
C ALA A 89 -11.06 13.63 4.21
N ALA A 90 -11.87 12.72 3.67
CA ALA A 90 -13.30 12.66 3.95
C ALA A 90 -13.59 12.42 5.44
N GLU A 91 -12.84 11.54 6.10
CA GLU A 91 -12.99 11.28 7.53
C GLU A 91 -12.54 12.46 8.40
N MET A 92 -11.44 13.14 8.04
CA MET A 92 -11.02 14.37 8.71
C MET A 92 -12.05 15.48 8.54
N ALA A 93 -12.69 15.60 7.37
CA ALA A 93 -13.76 16.55 7.13
C ALA A 93 -14.99 16.26 8.00
N LYS A 94 -15.38 14.99 8.15
CA LYS A 94 -16.49 14.58 9.04
C LYS A 94 -16.24 14.90 10.51
N ARG A 95 -14.97 14.95 10.92
CA ARG A 95 -14.54 15.26 12.30
C ARG A 95 -14.26 16.75 12.52
N ALA A 96 -14.37 17.57 11.48
CA ALA A 96 -14.18 19.01 11.61
C ALA A 96 -15.23 19.61 12.56
N THR A 97 -14.85 20.66 13.27
CA THR A 97 -15.78 21.41 14.13
C THR A 97 -16.94 21.94 13.28
N PRO A 98 -18.21 21.73 13.68
CA PRO A 98 -19.35 22.26 12.95
C PRO A 98 -19.23 23.77 12.74
N GLY A 99 -19.35 24.22 11.49
CA GLY A 99 -19.23 25.63 11.11
C GLY A 99 -17.80 26.12 10.83
N ASP A 100 -16.77 25.30 11.06
CA ASP A 100 -15.42 25.61 10.57
C ASP A 100 -15.40 25.51 9.04
N THR A 101 -15.17 26.62 8.35
CA THR A 101 -15.03 26.67 6.88
C THR A 101 -13.59 26.47 6.42
N ASN A 102 -12.62 26.48 7.33
CA ASN A 102 -11.18 26.39 7.05
C ASN A 102 -10.61 24.98 7.27
N TYR A 103 -11.42 23.99 7.66
CA TYR A 103 -11.01 22.61 7.91
C TYR A 103 -10.20 21.98 6.77
N TYR A 104 -10.51 22.33 5.52
CA TYR A 104 -9.78 21.86 4.34
C TYR A 104 -8.29 22.24 4.39
N GLN A 105 -7.94 23.37 5.01
CA GLN A 105 -6.56 23.79 5.17
C GLN A 105 -5.80 22.85 6.11
N THR A 106 -6.45 22.39 7.18
CA THR A 106 -5.91 21.38 8.10
C THR A 106 -5.68 20.06 7.39
N ILE A 107 -6.66 19.63 6.58
CA ILE A 107 -6.55 18.41 5.74
C ILE A 107 -5.36 18.52 4.77
N LEU A 108 -5.22 19.64 4.07
CA LEU A 108 -4.14 19.84 3.10
C LEU A 108 -2.77 19.86 3.79
N ARG A 109 -2.62 20.59 4.90
CA ARG A 109 -1.36 20.63 5.67
C ARG A 109 -1.00 19.28 6.28
N HIS A 110 -1.98 18.42 6.58
CA HIS A 110 -1.74 17.06 7.05
C HIS A 110 -1.12 16.17 5.96
N TYR A 111 -1.63 16.24 4.73
CA TYR A 111 -1.16 15.39 3.62
C TYR A 111 0.03 15.95 2.85
N TYR A 112 0.21 17.26 2.85
CA TYR A 112 1.28 17.93 2.14
C TYR A 112 2.07 18.78 3.13
N SER A 113 3.24 18.29 3.55
CA SER A 113 4.10 18.99 4.49
C SER A 113 4.78 20.20 3.83
N GLY A 114 4.89 21.30 4.57
CA GLY A 114 5.62 22.50 4.11
C GLY A 114 4.91 23.32 3.00
N ILE A 115 3.62 23.08 2.75
CA ILE A 115 2.88 23.86 1.75
C ILE A 115 2.44 25.23 2.28
N THR A 116 2.32 26.17 1.35
CA THR A 116 1.63 27.45 1.56
C THR A 116 0.32 27.45 0.78
N LEU A 117 -0.77 27.88 1.42
CA LEU A 117 -2.06 28.05 0.76
C LEU A 117 -2.20 29.50 0.31
N LYS A 118 -2.42 29.71 -0.99
CA LYS A 118 -2.59 31.03 -1.60
C LYS A 118 -3.94 31.11 -2.30
N LYS A 119 -4.74 32.12 -1.95
CA LYS A 119 -5.94 32.47 -2.71
C LYS A 119 -5.49 33.23 -3.96
N MET A 120 -5.83 32.70 -5.14
CA MET A 120 -5.40 33.26 -6.42
C MET A 120 -6.29 34.40 -6.91
N TYR A 121 -7.57 34.39 -6.51
CA TYR A 121 -8.60 35.38 -6.81
C TYR A 121 -9.66 35.34 -5.70
#